data_AF-A0A7X7PAK0-F1
#
_entry.id   AF-A0A7X7PAK0-F1
#
_cell.length_a   1.000
_cell.length_b   1.000
_cell.length_c   1.000
_cell.angle_alpha   90.00
_cell.angle_beta   90.00
_cell.angle_gamma   90.00
#
_symmetry.space_group_name_H-M   'P 1'
#
loop_
_entity.id
_entity.type
_entity.pdbx_description
1 polymer ?
#
loop_
_entity_poly.entity_id
_entity_poly.type
_entity_poly.pdbx_seq_one_letter_code
_entity_poly.pdbx_strand_id
1 'polypeptide(L)'
;MNGYDQQARDLMEQLNTLERAVAAVDPQAAQAVGAAIEAYLTPIRLQVVGRAGVGRTSVAAIVDKLGSVISGGRYGHPNPIQRVVAVAECGAVDAPGGQEPQIDADMVVYVLVDPPRDADRAMLADIDSVVAVLNKADTLEDPQARAQS
;
A
#
# COMPACT_ATOMS: atom_id res chain seq x y z
N MET A 1 -12.72 7.89 21.88
CA MET A 1 -11.72 6.84 21.62
C MET A 1 -12.33 5.87 20.63
N ASN A 2 -11.78 5.74 19.42
CA ASN A 2 -12.40 4.92 18.37
C ASN A 2 -12.10 3.43 18.63
N GLY A 3 -13.02 2.52 18.30
CA GLY A 3 -12.88 1.09 18.60
C GLY A 3 -11.63 0.44 17.98
N TYR A 4 -11.21 0.93 16.81
CA TYR A 4 -9.99 0.49 16.13
C TYR A 4 -8.71 0.79 16.90
N ASP A 5 -8.61 1.96 17.54
CA ASP A 5 -7.42 2.35 18.30
C ASP A 5 -7.28 1.51 19.58
N GLN A 6 -8.42 1.15 20.18
CA GLN A 6 -8.43 0.28 21.36
C GLN A 6 -8.01 -1.14 20.98
N GLN A 7 -8.61 -1.71 19.93
CA GLN A 7 -8.27 -3.04 19.44
C GLN A 7 -6.78 -3.16 19.06
N ALA A 8 -6.22 -2.10 18.48
CA ALA A 8 -4.81 -2.04 18.12
C ALA A 8 -3.86 -2.03 19.34
N ARG A 9 -4.22 -1.32 20.42
CA ARG A 9 -3.47 -1.35 21.69
C ARG A 9 -3.55 -2.73 22.34
N ASP A 10 -4.75 -3.27 22.41
CA ASP A 10 -5.00 -4.57 23.02
C ASP A 10 -4.20 -5.67 22.29
N LEU A 11 -4.12 -5.60 20.96
CA LEU A 11 -3.29 -6.50 20.17
C LEU A 11 -1.80 -6.38 20.52
N MET A 12 -1.26 -5.16 20.59
CA MET A 12 0.15 -4.95 20.93
C MET A 12 0.48 -5.44 22.34
N GLU A 13 -0.43 -5.22 23.29
CA GLU A 13 -0.29 -5.72 24.66
C GLU A 13 -0.33 -7.25 24.69
N GLN A 14 -1.21 -7.88 23.90
CA GLN A 14 -1.27 -9.33 23.76
C GLN A 14 0.01 -9.91 23.14
N LEU A 15 0.55 -9.30 22.07
CA LEU A 15 1.79 -9.74 21.43
C LEU A 15 2.99 -9.66 22.38
N ASN A 16 3.15 -8.55 23.10
CA ASN A 16 4.22 -8.38 24.10
C ASN A 16 4.05 -9.32 25.31
N THR A 17 2.81 -9.67 25.65
CA THR A 17 2.53 -10.64 26.72
C THR A 17 2.85 -12.06 26.27
N LEU A 18 2.51 -12.40 25.03
CA LEU A 18 2.86 -13.68 24.43
C LEU A 18 4.38 -13.87 24.37
N GLU A 19 5.11 -12.88 23.85
CA GLU A 19 6.58 -12.93 23.76
C GLU A 19 7.22 -13.18 25.14
N ARG A 20 6.81 -12.41 26.17
CA ARG A 20 7.32 -12.58 27.53
C ARG A 20 6.97 -13.94 28.13
N ALA A 21 5.75 -14.44 27.90
CA ALA A 21 5.34 -15.74 28.38
C ALA A 21 6.14 -16.88 27.72
N VAL A 22 6.40 -16.78 26.42
CA VAL A 22 7.22 -17.74 25.67
C VAL A 22 8.68 -17.67 26.14
N ALA A 23 9.24 -16.48 26.36
CA ALA A 23 10.63 -16.30 26.83
C ALA A 23 10.92 -16.95 28.18
N ALA A 24 9.91 -17.02 29.07
CA ALA A 24 10.04 -17.70 30.35
C ALA A 24 10.12 -19.23 30.23
N VAL A 25 9.68 -19.81 29.10
CA VAL A 25 9.62 -21.25 28.85
C VAL A 25 10.72 -21.70 27.88
N ASP A 26 10.89 -20.98 26.78
CA ASP A 26 11.83 -21.30 25.70
C ASP A 26 12.38 -20.02 25.04
N PRO A 27 13.66 -19.69 25.27
CA PRO A 27 14.31 -18.52 24.67
C PRO A 27 14.38 -18.57 23.13
N GLN A 28 14.50 -19.75 22.51
CA GLN A 28 14.56 -19.86 21.04
C GLN A 28 13.19 -19.61 20.40
N ALA A 29 12.14 -20.16 21.00
CA ALA A 29 10.78 -19.87 20.58
C ALA A 29 10.44 -18.37 20.74
N ALA A 30 10.92 -17.74 21.82
CA ALA A 30 10.72 -16.31 22.02
C ALA A 30 11.41 -15.45 20.96
N GLN A 31 12.62 -15.83 20.54
CA GLN A 31 13.31 -15.17 19.43
C GLN A 31 12.51 -15.28 18.12
N ALA A 32 11.94 -16.45 17.82
CA ALA A 32 11.10 -16.63 16.64
C ALA A 32 9.82 -15.79 16.69
N VAL A 33 9.18 -15.70 17.87
CA VAL A 33 8.00 -14.84 18.09
C VAL A 33 8.37 -13.36 17.92
N GLY A 34 9.50 -12.91 18.50
CA GLY A 34 9.98 -11.54 18.34
C GLY A 34 10.23 -11.19 16.87
N ALA A 35 10.91 -12.07 16.11
CA ALA A 35 11.12 -11.88 14.68
C ALA A 35 9.80 -11.82 13.88
N ALA A 36 8.80 -12.63 14.26
CA ALA A 36 7.48 -12.58 13.65
C ALA A 36 6.72 -11.27 13.96
N ILE A 37 6.85 -10.75 15.19
CA ILE A 37 6.30 -9.46 15.58
C ILE A 37 6.97 -8.32 14.79
N GLU A 38 8.31 -8.34 14.67
CA GLU A 38 9.05 -7.36 13.86
C GLU A 38 8.62 -7.39 12.38
N ALA A 39 8.52 -8.59 11.79
CA ALA A 39 8.04 -8.75 10.43
C ALA A 39 6.61 -8.23 10.27
N TYR A 40 5.73 -8.49 11.24
CA TYR A 40 4.35 -8.00 11.25
C TYR A 40 4.27 -6.47 11.35
N LEU A 41 5.19 -5.83 12.06
CA LEU A 41 5.24 -4.39 12.26
C LEU A 41 6.03 -3.65 11.17
N THR A 42 6.64 -4.38 10.25
CA THR A 42 7.38 -3.81 9.12
C THR A 42 6.44 -2.91 8.28
N PRO A 43 6.93 -1.77 7.75
CA PRO A 43 6.12 -0.88 6.93
C PRO A 43 5.49 -1.61 5.73
N ILE A 44 4.23 -1.29 5.43
CA ILE A 44 3.61 -1.78 4.19
C ILE A 44 4.20 -0.98 3.04
N ARG A 45 4.83 -1.67 2.08
CA ARG A 45 5.40 -1.07 0.88
C ARG A 45 4.34 -1.00 -0.21
N LEU A 46 4.09 0.20 -0.70
CA LEU A 46 3.24 0.48 -1.85
C LEU A 46 4.08 0.98 -3.02
N GLN A 47 3.83 0.44 -4.22
CA GLN A 47 4.41 0.96 -5.45
C GLN A 47 3.35 1.59 -6.32
N VAL A 48 3.61 2.81 -6.79
CA VAL A 48 2.76 3.52 -7.75
C VAL A 48 3.33 3.32 -9.14
N VAL A 49 2.54 2.68 -9.99
CA VAL A 49 2.91 2.23 -11.33
C VAL A 49 1.90 2.76 -12.33
N GLY A 50 2.31 2.86 -13.59
CA GLY A 50 1.45 3.24 -14.71
C GLY A 50 2.25 3.84 -15.85
N ARG A 51 1.55 4.25 -16.90
CA ARG A 51 2.14 4.87 -18.09
C ARG A 51 2.64 6.29 -17.85
N ALA A 52 3.45 6.81 -18.76
CA ALA A 52 3.90 8.20 -18.70
C ALA A 52 2.70 9.17 -18.78
N GLY A 53 2.71 10.23 -17.97
CA GLY A 53 1.68 11.28 -18.01
C GLY A 53 0.34 10.96 -17.32
N VAL A 54 0.18 9.75 -16.77
CA VAL A 54 -1.06 9.35 -16.07
C VAL A 54 -1.23 9.98 -14.69
N GLY A 55 -0.21 10.67 -14.17
CA GLY A 55 -0.24 11.36 -12.88
C GLY A 55 0.21 10.52 -11.68
N ARG A 56 1.09 9.54 -11.88
CA ARG A 56 1.64 8.66 -10.82
C ARG A 56 2.24 9.44 -9.66
N THR A 57 3.04 10.47 -9.95
CA THR A 57 3.64 11.32 -8.92
C THR A 57 2.60 12.02 -8.05
N SER A 58 1.49 12.49 -8.64
CA SER A 58 0.39 13.10 -7.90
C SER A 58 -0.32 12.09 -7.01
N VAL A 59 -0.57 10.88 -7.54
CA VAL A 59 -1.17 9.78 -6.75
C VAL A 59 -0.23 9.36 -5.62
N ALA A 60 1.06 9.17 -5.89
CA ALA A 60 2.07 8.82 -4.89
C ALA A 60 2.12 9.85 -3.75
N ALA A 61 2.13 11.15 -4.06
CA ALA A 61 2.12 12.21 -3.05
C ALA A 61 0.85 12.20 -2.19
N ILE A 62 -0.32 11.90 -2.77
CA ILE A 62 -1.57 11.80 -2.01
C ILE A 62 -1.56 10.56 -1.12
N VAL A 63 -1.14 9.40 -1.65
CA VAL A 63 -1.07 8.14 -0.90
C VAL A 63 -0.07 8.26 0.25
N ASP A 64 1.09 8.86 0.01
CA ASP A 64 2.10 9.12 1.05
C ASP A 64 1.55 10.02 2.17
N LYS A 65 0.91 11.14 1.79
CA LYS A 65 0.27 12.05 2.75
C LYS A 65 -0.84 11.35 3.55
N LEU A 66 -1.68 10.54 2.91
CA LEU A 66 -2.73 9.79 3.60
C LEU A 66 -2.15 8.70 4.50
N GLY A 67 -1.10 8.01 4.05
CA GLY A 67 -0.33 7.05 4.84
C GLY A 67 0.18 7.69 6.12
N SER A 68 0.83 8.85 6.02
CA SER A 68 1.31 9.63 7.17
C SER A 68 0.20 10.01 8.16
N VAL A 69 -0.98 10.40 7.67
CA VAL A 69 -2.15 10.71 8.53
C VAL A 69 -2.69 9.46 9.23
N ILE A 70 -2.68 8.30 8.57
CA ILE A 70 -3.12 7.03 9.16
C ILE A 70 -2.09 6.52 10.18
N SER A 71 -0.80 6.67 9.91
CA SER A 71 0.29 6.27 10.82
C SER A 71 0.40 7.20 12.03
N GLY A 72 0.11 8.50 11.90
CA GLY A 72 0.03 9.44 13.03
C GLY A 72 -1.22 9.26 13.91
N GLY A 73 -2.19 8.48 13.42
CA GLY A 73 -3.52 8.27 13.99
C GLY A 73 -4.48 9.44 13.76
N ARG A 74 -5.78 9.16 13.83
CA ARG A 74 -6.81 10.15 13.46
C ARG A 74 -7.12 11.08 14.63
N TYR A 75 -7.36 12.35 14.34
CA TYR A 75 -7.80 13.36 15.33
C TYR A 75 -6.82 13.58 16.49
N GLY A 76 -5.50 13.51 16.24
CA GLY A 76 -4.48 13.81 17.25
C GLY A 76 -4.25 12.70 18.28
N HIS A 77 -4.81 11.51 18.06
CA HIS A 77 -4.51 10.32 18.85
C HIS A 77 -3.47 9.45 18.15
N PRO A 78 -2.39 9.01 18.82
CA PRO A 78 -1.36 8.17 18.20
C PRO A 78 -1.93 6.79 17.82
N ASN A 79 -1.70 6.37 16.57
CA ASN A 79 -2.02 5.02 16.09
C ASN A 79 -1.10 4.01 16.82
N PRO A 80 -1.64 3.07 17.60
CA PRO A 80 -0.82 2.20 18.43
C PRO A 80 -0.08 1.10 17.67
N ILE A 81 -0.49 0.81 16.43
CA ILE A 81 0.22 -0.14 15.55
C ILE A 81 1.15 0.60 14.58
N GLN A 82 1.08 1.93 14.50
CA GLN A 82 1.86 2.83 13.62
C GLN A 82 2.47 2.11 12.41
N ARG A 83 1.63 1.46 11.59
CA ARG A 83 2.14 0.86 10.36
C ARG A 83 2.48 2.02 9.44
N VAL A 84 3.77 2.25 9.28
CA VAL A 84 4.28 3.19 8.30
C VAL A 84 3.91 2.62 6.93
N VAL A 85 3.36 3.47 6.08
CA VAL A 85 3.16 3.14 4.67
C VAL A 85 4.34 3.74 3.93
N ALA A 86 5.16 2.90 3.32
CA ALA A 86 6.27 3.34 2.49
C ALA A 86 5.80 3.38 1.03
N VAL A 87 5.85 4.55 0.40
CA VAL A 87 5.37 4.73 -0.98
C VAL A 87 6.56 4.98 -1.90
N ALA A 88 6.64 4.22 -2.99
CA ALA A 88 7.62 4.41 -4.05
C ALA A 88 6.92 4.60 -5.40
N GLU A 89 7.43 5.50 -6.25
CA GLU A 89 7.03 5.59 -7.66
C GLU A 89 8.00 4.78 -8.53
N CYS A 90 7.48 3.95 -9.44
CA CYS A 90 8.31 3.19 -10.38
C CYS A 90 8.54 3.93 -11.72
N GLY A 91 9.40 3.38 -12.58
CA GLY A 91 9.52 3.81 -13.98
C GLY A 91 8.20 3.70 -14.75
N ALA A 92 8.05 4.46 -15.84
CA ALA A 92 6.84 4.40 -16.65
C ALA A 92 6.78 3.08 -17.43
N VAL A 93 5.60 2.46 -17.46
CA VAL A 93 5.38 1.15 -18.11
C VAL A 93 5.63 1.22 -19.63
N ASP A 94 5.40 2.39 -20.24
CA ASP A 94 5.56 2.63 -21.68
C ASP A 94 6.79 3.48 -22.02
N ALA A 95 7.79 3.55 -21.13
CA ALA A 95 9.03 4.28 -21.41
C ALA A 95 9.80 3.63 -22.58
N PRO A 96 10.00 4.31 -23.73
CA PRO A 96 10.69 3.73 -24.88
C PRO A 96 12.16 3.46 -24.55
N GLY A 97 12.58 2.20 -24.66
CA GLY A 97 13.93 1.77 -24.29
C GLY A 97 14.24 1.85 -22.80
N GLY A 98 13.23 2.11 -21.96
CA GLY A 98 13.36 2.13 -20.50
C GLY A 98 13.47 0.72 -19.93
N GLN A 99 14.05 0.61 -18.73
CA GLN A 99 13.93 -0.63 -17.97
C GLN A 99 12.48 -0.83 -17.57
N GLU A 100 12.02 -2.08 -17.69
CA GLU A 100 10.71 -2.48 -17.20
C GLU A 100 10.59 -2.18 -15.70
N PRO A 101 9.45 -1.65 -15.22
CA PRO A 101 9.24 -1.38 -13.81
C PRO A 101 9.41 -2.65 -12.98
N GLN A 102 10.40 -2.67 -12.09
CA GLN A 102 10.51 -3.77 -11.12
C GLN A 102 9.40 -3.63 -10.08
N ILE A 103 8.60 -4.67 -9.94
CA ILE A 103 7.52 -4.75 -8.95
C ILE A 103 7.97 -5.65 -7.80
N ASP A 104 8.15 -5.07 -6.62
CA ASP A 104 8.60 -5.79 -5.42
C ASP A 104 7.88 -5.33 -4.13
N ALA A 105 6.87 -4.48 -4.26
CA ALA A 105 6.04 -4.00 -3.17
C ALA A 105 4.99 -5.02 -2.70
N ASP A 106 4.47 -4.82 -1.49
CA ASP A 106 3.43 -5.68 -0.92
C ASP A 106 2.07 -5.42 -1.60
N MET A 107 1.89 -4.24 -2.18
CA MET A 107 0.74 -3.87 -3.01
C MET A 107 1.11 -2.82 -4.06
N VAL A 108 0.51 -2.94 -5.24
CA VAL A 108 0.66 -1.99 -6.34
C VAL A 108 -0.56 -1.10 -6.46
N VAL A 109 -0.33 0.20 -6.61
CA VAL A 109 -1.31 1.19 -7.04
C VAL A 109 -1.07 1.46 -8.52
N TYR A 110 -1.93 0.91 -9.38
CA TYR A 110 -1.80 1.05 -10.82
C TYR A 110 -2.65 2.22 -11.33
N VAL A 111 -2.02 3.25 -11.89
CA VAL A 111 -2.67 4.51 -12.27
C VAL A 111 -3.01 4.52 -13.76
N LEU A 112 -4.28 4.80 -14.06
CA LEU A 112 -4.87 4.89 -15.39
C LEU A 112 -5.51 6.27 -15.58
N VAL A 113 -5.76 6.67 -16.82
CA VAL A 113 -6.54 7.91 -17.16
C VAL A 113 -7.57 7.62 -18.24
N ASP A 114 -7.27 6.67 -19.11
CA ASP A 114 -8.09 6.18 -20.22
C ASP A 114 -8.31 4.66 -20.03
N PRO A 115 -9.14 4.01 -20.89
CA PRO A 115 -9.27 2.56 -20.87
C PRO A 115 -7.89 1.84 -20.97
N PRO A 116 -7.70 0.71 -20.27
CA PRO A 116 -6.42 -0.01 -20.27
C PRO A 116 -5.94 -0.36 -21.68
N ARG A 117 -4.67 -0.11 -21.96
CA ARG A 117 -3.97 -0.52 -23.20
C ARG A 117 -3.37 -1.91 -23.04
N ASP A 118 -2.81 -2.46 -24.12
CA ASP A 118 -2.16 -3.79 -24.08
C ASP A 118 -1.02 -3.85 -23.05
N ALA A 119 -0.20 -2.81 -22.96
CA ALA A 119 0.86 -2.72 -21.95
C ALA A 119 0.31 -2.70 -20.51
N ASP A 120 -0.84 -2.06 -20.29
CA ASP A 120 -1.49 -2.04 -18.98
C ASP A 120 -2.03 -3.43 -18.62
N ARG A 121 -2.64 -4.12 -19.58
CA ARG A 121 -3.14 -5.49 -19.38
C ARG A 121 -2.03 -6.49 -19.10
N ALA A 122 -0.92 -6.40 -19.84
CA ALA A 122 0.24 -7.26 -19.63
C ALA A 122 0.79 -7.09 -18.20
N MET A 123 1.04 -5.84 -17.79
CA MET A 123 1.53 -5.55 -16.45
C MET A 123 0.55 -6.00 -15.35
N LEU A 124 -0.75 -5.75 -15.52
CA LEU A 124 -1.77 -6.15 -14.54
C LEU A 124 -1.95 -7.67 -14.43
N ALA A 125 -1.62 -8.44 -15.48
CA ALA A 125 -1.71 -9.89 -15.45
C ALA A 125 -0.64 -10.54 -14.54
N ASP A 126 0.48 -9.85 -14.33
CA ASP A 126 1.64 -10.35 -13.59
C ASP A 126 1.70 -9.84 -12.12
N ILE A 127 0.70 -9.07 -11.67
CA ILE A 127 0.66 -8.49 -10.32
C ILE A 127 -0.42 -9.18 -9.47
N ASP A 128 0.00 -9.80 -8.37
CA ASP A 128 -0.90 -10.52 -7.44
C ASP A 128 -1.81 -9.58 -6.61
N SER A 129 -1.28 -8.41 -6.21
CA SER A 129 -1.95 -7.48 -5.28
C SER A 129 -1.98 -6.08 -5.87
N VAL A 130 -3.11 -5.72 -6.49
CA VAL A 130 -3.25 -4.45 -7.22
C VAL A 130 -4.53 -3.70 -6.87
N VAL A 131 -4.40 -2.39 -6.73
CA VAL A 131 -5.50 -1.43 -6.72
C VAL A 131 -5.37 -0.55 -7.96
N ALA A 132 -6.33 -0.65 -8.88
CA ALA A 132 -6.39 0.21 -10.04
C ALA A 132 -7.04 1.56 -9.69
N VAL A 133 -6.38 2.66 -10.03
CA VAL A 133 -6.83 4.03 -9.79
C VAL A 133 -7.05 4.72 -11.14
N LEU A 134 -8.31 5.05 -11.43
CA LEU A 134 -8.66 5.90 -12.56
C LEU A 134 -8.46 7.36 -12.16
N ASN A 135 -7.32 7.92 -12.54
CA ASN A 135 -6.96 9.30 -12.30
C ASN A 135 -7.57 10.22 -13.37
N LYS A 136 -7.70 11.51 -13.01
CA LYS A 136 -8.32 12.57 -13.83
C LYS A 136 -9.74 12.20 -14.31
N ALA A 137 -10.50 11.51 -13.47
CA ALA A 137 -11.86 11.10 -13.80
C ALA A 137 -12.80 12.30 -14.08
N ASP A 138 -12.44 13.49 -13.62
CA ASP A 138 -13.09 14.77 -13.97
C ASP A 138 -13.05 15.08 -15.48
N THR A 139 -12.15 14.45 -16.22
CA THR A 139 -12.02 14.61 -17.68
C THR A 139 -12.85 13.59 -18.48
N LEU A 140 -13.48 12.63 -17.80
CA LEU A 140 -14.38 11.68 -18.44
C LEU A 140 -15.71 12.38 -18.69
N GLU A 141 -16.04 12.62 -19.96
CA GLU A 141 -17.43 12.88 -20.36
C GLU A 141 -18.31 11.70 -19.92
N ASP A 142 -19.59 11.99 -19.64
CA ASP A 142 -20.53 11.05 -19.03
C ASP A 142 -20.39 9.62 -19.62
N PRO A 143 -19.96 8.63 -18.81
CA PRO A 143 -19.68 7.29 -19.30
C PRO A 143 -20.91 6.60 -19.93
N GLN A 144 -22.14 7.07 -19.64
CA GLN A 144 -23.35 6.57 -20.32
C GLN A 144 -23.42 6.93 -21.80
N ALA A 145 -22.80 8.03 -22.23
CA ALA A 145 -22.82 8.47 -23.63
C ALA A 145 -21.88 7.65 -24.52
N ARG A 146 -20.80 7.08 -23.97
CA ARG A 146 -19.81 6.27 -24.70
C ARG A 146 -20.15 4.78 -24.80
N ALA A 147 -21.03 4.27 -23.94
CA ALA A 147 -21.50 2.89 -24.02
C ALA A 147 -22.57 2.66 -25.11
N GLN A 148 -23.06 3.73 -25.76
CA GLN A 148 -24.11 3.67 -26.79
C GLN A 148 -23.60 3.99 -28.21
N SER A 149 -22.29 4.17 -28.41
CA SER A 149 -21.65 4.45 -29.70
C SER A 149 -20.72 3.33 -30.11
#